data_AF-A0A7J2L840-F1
#
_entry.id   AF-A0A7J2L840-F1
#
_cell.length_a   1.000
_cell.length_b   1.000
_cell.length_c   1.000
_cell.angle_alpha   90.00
_cell.angle_beta   90.00
_cell.angle_gamma   90.00
#
_symmetry.space_group_name_H-M   'P 1'
#
loop_
_entity.id
_entity.type
_entity.pdbx_description
1 polymer ?
#
loop_
_entity_poly.entity_id
_entity_poly.type
_entity_poly.pdbx_seq_one_letter_code
_entity_poly.pdbx_strand_id
1 'polypeptide(L)' 'MVLLDPLANALSAIKNAELVGKRRVYVFPTNKLIKAVLTILKEHGYIKDYKPMILNKKEFIRVEL' A
#
# COMPACT_ATOMS: atom_id res chain seq x y z
N MET A 1 -4.97 15.12 -12.54
CA MET A 1 -4.62 15.10 -11.10
C MET A 1 -3.10 15.14 -10.97
N VAL A 2 -2.55 16.09 -10.22
CA VAL A 2 -1.11 16.08 -9.87
C VAL A 2 -0.96 15.19 -8.64
N LEU A 3 0.00 14.24 -8.69
CA LEU A 3 0.33 13.41 -7.53
C LEU A 3 1.26 14.22 -6.61
N LEU A 4 0.69 14.80 -5.56
CA LEU A 4 1.44 15.59 -4.58
C LEU A 4 2.08 14.71 -3.51
N ASP A 5 1.32 13.77 -2.95
CA ASP A 5 1.80 12.89 -1.88
C ASP A 5 1.41 11.41 -2.12
N PRO A 6 2.37 10.55 -2.48
CA PRO A 6 2.10 9.13 -2.73
C PRO A 6 1.85 8.32 -1.44
N LEU A 7 2.33 8.77 -0.28
CA LEU A 7 2.15 8.06 0.99
C LEU A 7 0.71 8.23 1.51
N ALA A 8 0.21 9.45 1.55
CA ALA A 8 -1.14 9.79 1.96
C ALA A 8 -2.16 9.07 1.07
N ASN A 9 -1.90 9.00 -0.23
CA ASN A 9 -2.73 8.23 -1.16
C ASN A 9 -2.70 6.72 -0.84
N ALA A 10 -1.53 6.15 -0.54
CA ALA A 10 -1.40 4.75 -0.15
C ALA A 10 -2.19 4.43 1.12
N LEU A 11 -2.03 5.24 2.17
CA LEU A 11 -2.71 5.07 3.45
C LEU A 11 -4.23 5.25 3.32
N SER A 12 -4.66 6.23 2.53
CA SER A 12 -6.08 6.44 2.24
C SER A 12 -6.68 5.26 1.50
N ALA A 13 -5.97 4.69 0.52
CA ALA A 13 -6.42 3.50 -0.20
C ALA A 13 -6.55 2.28 0.73
N ILE A 14 -5.61 2.09 1.65
CA ILE A 14 -5.66 1.04 2.66
C ILE A 14 -6.86 1.21 3.59
N LYS A 15 -7.02 2.41 4.18
CA LYS A 15 -8.16 2.71 5.06
C LYS A 15 -9.51 2.50 4.37
N ASN A 16 -9.63 2.97 3.13
CA ASN A 16 -10.88 2.82 2.38
C ASN A 16 -11.17 1.37 2.04
N ALA A 17 -10.14 0.58 1.74
CA ALA A 17 -10.30 -0.84 1.49
C ALA A 17 -10.70 -1.62 2.75
N GLU A 18 -10.14 -1.28 3.90
CA GLU A 18 -10.56 -1.82 5.21
C GLU A 18 -12.03 -1.51 5.48
N LEU A 19 -12.45 -0.25 5.31
CA LEU A 19 -13.83 0.17 5.53
C LEU A 19 -14.84 -0.56 4.62
N VAL A 20 -14.42 -0.91 3.40
CA VAL A 20 -15.25 -1.65 2.42
C VAL A 20 -15.12 -3.17 2.58
N GLY A 21 -14.22 -3.67 3.43
CA GLY A 21 -13.96 -5.11 3.62
C GLY A 21 -13.23 -5.77 2.44
N LYS A 22 -12.43 -5.01 1.69
CA LYS A 22 -11.59 -5.57 0.62
C LYS A 22 -10.41 -6.32 1.24
N ARG A 23 -10.22 -7.57 0.83
CA ARG A 23 -9.10 -8.42 1.29
C ARG A 23 -7.71 -7.91 0.85
N ARG A 24 -7.65 -7.09 -0.20
CA ARG A 24 -6.40 -6.76 -0.92
C ARG A 24 -6.44 -5.35 -1.50
N VAL A 25 -5.29 -4.67 -1.46
CA VAL A 25 -5.10 -3.32 -2.02
C VAL A 25 -3.83 -3.28 -2.86
N TYR A 26 -3.89 -2.53 -3.96
CA TYR A 26 -2.74 -2.24 -4.80
C TYR A 26 -2.36 -0.78 -4.63
N VAL A 27 -1.11 -0.54 -4.23
CA VAL A 27 -0.55 0.80 -4.01
C VAL A 27 0.41 1.14 -5.14
N PHE A 28 0.21 2.32 -5.74
CA PHE A 28 1.08 2.90 -6.77
C PHE A 28 1.07 4.44 -6.66
N PRO A 29 2.22 5.11 -6.83
CA PRO A 29 3.57 4.58 -7.03
C PRO A 29 4.21 4.06 -5.74
N THR A 30 5.27 3.26 -5.85
CA THR A 30 6.05 2.74 -4.71
C THR A 30 7.35 3.52 -4.54
N ASN A 31 7.73 3.75 -3.28
CA ASN A 31 9.03 4.28 -2.89
C ASN A 31 9.51 3.59 -1.59
N LYS A 32 10.76 3.82 -1.20
CA LYS A 32 11.36 3.20 0.01
C LYS A 32 10.61 3.58 1.29
N LEU A 33 10.07 4.80 1.35
CA LEU A 33 9.35 5.30 2.52
C LEU A 33 8.03 4.55 2.73
N ILE A 34 7.25 4.35 1.68
CA ILE A 34 6.01 3.55 1.72
C ILE A 34 6.31 2.12 2.15
N LYS A 35 7.40 1.51 1.64
CA LYS A 35 7.83 0.16 2.06
C LYS A 35 8.16 0.13 3.57
N ALA A 36 8.88 1.13 4.09
CA ALA A 36 9.21 1.23 5.51
C ALA A 36 7.95 1.38 6.39
N VAL A 37 6.99 2.23 5.98
CA VAL A 37 5.73 2.41 6.71
C VAL A 37 4.88 1.14 6.69
N LEU A 38 4.82 0.42 5.55
CA LEU A 38 4.12 -0.86 5.46
C LEU A 38 4.78 -1.94 6.34
N THR A 39 6.11 -1.95 6.48
CA THR A 39 6.79 -2.84 7.42
C THR A 39 6.34 -2.57 8.85
N ILE A 40 6.31 -1.30 9.29
CA ILE A 40 5.83 -0.93 10.63
C ILE A 40 4.37 -1.35 10.82
N LEU A 41 3.51 -1.09 9.84
CA LEU A 41 2.11 -1.50 9.89
C LEU A 41 1.95 -3.02 10.03
N LYS A 42 2.81 -3.81 9.39
CA LYS A 42 2.83 -5.26 9.54
C LYS A 42 3.31 -5.68 10.93
N GLU A 43 4.38 -5.08 11.43
CA GLU A 43 4.93 -5.37 12.77
C GLU A 43 3.92 -5.10 13.88
N HIS A 44 3.12 -4.04 13.74
CA HIS A 44 2.05 -3.71 14.67
C HIS A 44 0.73 -4.47 14.40
N GLY A 45 0.67 -5.34 13.40
CA GLY A 45 -0.50 -6.18 13.10
C GLY A 45 -1.67 -5.46 12.43
N TYR A 46 -1.47 -4.26 11.87
CA TYR A 46 -2.51 -3.54 11.10
C TYR A 46 -2.73 -4.11 9.70
N ILE A 47 -1.73 -4.79 9.14
CA ILE A 47 -1.81 -5.48 7.85
C ILE A 47 -1.27 -6.90 8.01
N LYS A 48 -1.80 -7.86 7.23
CA LYS A 48 -1.32 -9.26 7.29
C LYS A 48 0.03 -9.43 6.62
N ASP A 49 0.13 -9.03 5.36
CA ASP A 49 1.36 -9.14 4.57
C ASP A 49 1.36 -8.14 3.42
N TYR A 50 2.54 -7.85 2.86
CA TYR A 50 2.64 -7.09 1.63
C TYR A 50 3.69 -7.69 0.70
N LYS A 51 3.43 -7.63 -0.60
CA LYS A 51 4.33 -8.14 -1.65
C LYS A 51 4.54 -7.10 -2.74
N PRO A 52 5.81 -6.78 -3.09
CA PRO A 52 6.08 -5.99 -4.28
C PRO A 52 5.79 -6.83 -5.53
N MET A 53 5.14 -6.23 -6.53
CA MET A 53 4.84 -6.85 -7.82
C MET A 53 5.25 -5.89 -8.94
N ILE A 54 5.87 -6.42 -9.99
CA ILE A 54 6.29 -5.64 -11.16
C ILE A 54 5.38 -6.00 -12.32
N LEU A 55 4.70 -5.02 -12.90
CA LEU A 55 3.86 -5.19 -14.08
C LEU A 55 4.14 -4.07 -15.07
N ASN A 56 4.49 -4.41 -16.32
CA ASN A 56 4.75 -3.45 -17.40
C ASN A 56 5.71 -2.30 -17.00
N LYS A 57 6.89 -2.65 -16.47
CA LYS A 57 7.93 -1.71 -15.96
C LYS A 57 7.51 -0.82 -14.77
N LYS A 58 6.30 -1.00 -14.21
CA LYS A 58 5.85 -0.28 -13.02
C LYS A 58 5.88 -1.23 -11.82
N GLU A 59 6.50 -0.78 -10.74
CA GLU A 59 6.44 -1.44 -9.44
C GLU A 59 5.12 -1.07 -8.74
N PHE A 60 4.46 -2.07 -8.17
CA PHE A 60 3.27 -1.96 -7.35
C PHE A 60 3.53 -2.67 -6.02
N ILE A 61 2.84 -2.25 -4.96
CA ILE A 61 2.81 -3.01 -3.71
C ILE A 61 1.42 -3.54 -3.50
N ARG A 62 1.30 -4.87 -3.40
CA ARG A 62 0.08 -5.55 -3.02
C ARG A 62 0.06 -5.73 -1.51
N VAL A 63 -0.90 -5.11 -0.85
CA VAL A 63 -1.12 -5.23 0.60
C VAL A 63 -2.30 -6.17 0.84
N GLU A 64 -2.12 -7.15 1.72
CA GLU A 64 -3.18 -8.00 2.26
C GLU A 64 -3.58 -7.46 3.64
N LEU A 65 -4.87 -7.14 3.77
CA LEU A 65 -5.48 -6.63 4.98
C LEU A 65 -6.05 -7.80 5.81
#